data_AF-A0A952D634-F1
#
_entry.id   AF-A0A952D634-F1
#
_cell.length_a   1.000
_cell.length_b   1.000
_cell.length_c   1.000
_cell.angle_alpha   90.00
_cell.angle_beta   90.00
_cell.angle_gamma   90.00
#
_symmetry.space_group_name_H-M   'P 1'
#
loop_
_entity.id
_entity.type
_entity.pdbx_description
1 polymer ?
#
loop_
_entity_poly.entity_id
_entity_poly.type
_entity_poly.pdbx_seq_one_letter_code
_entity_poly.pdbx_strand_id
1 'polypeptide(L)'
;MNESTLYRKLVDLYAGSELPAELEEEMEAAGFRDKELSHDMTTLRQTVELLRTTTRTDLTEESMQRILMKLYSRGVDIQPKAPEPMHLQYHLPIAG
;
A
#
# COMPACT_ATOMS: atom_id res chain seq x y z
N MET A 1 27.15 16.42 1.68
CA MET A 1 26.37 15.16 1.70
C MET A 1 26.95 14.27 0.61
N ASN A 2 27.28 13.02 0.89
CA ASN A 2 27.92 12.15 -0.11
C ASN A 2 26.85 11.60 -1.07
N GLU A 3 27.16 11.45 -2.36
CA GLU A 3 26.23 10.92 -3.37
C GLU A 3 25.62 9.56 -2.96
N SER A 4 26.43 8.63 -2.42
CA SER A 4 25.92 7.34 -1.92
C SER A 4 24.86 7.51 -0.82
N THR A 5 25.00 8.52 0.06
CA THR A 5 24.00 8.80 1.11
C THR A 5 22.76 9.51 0.57
N LEU A 6 22.86 10.21 -0.55
CA LEU A 6 21.71 10.77 -1.25
C LEU A 6 20.90 9.64 -1.90
N TYR A 7 21.55 8.79 -2.69
CA TYR A 7 20.86 7.73 -3.42
C TYR A 7 20.15 6.74 -2.51
N ARG A 8 20.76 6.36 -1.36
CA ARG A 8 20.07 5.52 -0.35
C ARG A 8 18.77 6.13 0.16
N LYS A 9 18.67 7.46 0.24
CA LYS A 9 17.45 8.15 0.68
C LYS A 9 16.39 8.26 -0.41
N LEU A 10 16.74 8.00 -1.67
CA LEU A 10 15.85 8.12 -2.82
C LEU A 10 15.37 6.75 -3.34
N VAL A 11 15.83 5.65 -2.74
CA VAL A 11 15.49 4.29 -3.18
C VAL A 11 13.99 4.02 -3.13
N ASP A 12 13.29 4.60 -2.16
CA ASP A 12 11.84 4.53 -2.02
C ASP A 12 11.11 5.19 -3.20
N LEU A 13 11.51 6.42 -3.55
CA LEU A 13 10.98 7.14 -4.72
C LEU A 13 11.33 6.44 -6.02
N TYR A 14 12.54 5.87 -6.13
CA TYR A 14 12.95 5.04 -7.26
C TYR A 14 12.02 3.83 -7.41
N ALA A 15 11.79 3.08 -6.32
CA ALA A 15 10.92 1.91 -6.33
C ALA A 15 9.45 2.26 -6.64
N GLY A 16 9.01 3.47 -6.30
CA GLY A 16 7.69 4.00 -6.63
C GLY A 16 7.51 4.43 -8.09
N SER A 17 8.58 4.56 -8.87
CA SER A 17 8.61 5.26 -10.16
C SER A 17 8.19 6.73 -10.04
N GLU A 18 8.66 7.40 -8.99
CA GLU A 18 8.31 8.79 -8.65
C GLU A 18 9.46 9.78 -8.92
N LEU A 19 10.60 9.28 -9.42
CA LEU A 19 11.76 10.11 -9.75
C LEU A 19 11.69 10.67 -11.19
N PRO A 20 12.30 11.84 -11.44
CA PRO A 20 12.59 12.28 -12.81
C PRO A 20 13.51 11.28 -13.53
N ALA A 21 13.33 11.13 -14.84
CA ALA A 21 14.09 10.17 -15.65
C ALA A 21 15.61 10.34 -15.54
N GLU A 22 16.10 11.58 -15.52
CA GLU A 22 17.52 11.90 -15.36
C GLU A 22 18.11 11.31 -14.06
N LEU A 23 17.36 11.40 -12.96
CA LEU A 23 17.80 10.91 -11.65
C LEU A 23 17.65 9.39 -11.53
N GLU A 24 16.66 8.81 -12.21
CA GLU A 24 16.51 7.36 -12.31
C GLU A 24 17.72 6.74 -13.02
N GLU A 25 18.13 7.30 -14.17
CA GLU A 25 19.31 6.86 -14.92
C GLU A 25 20.61 7.01 -14.11
N GLU A 26 20.78 8.14 -13.41
CA GLU A 26 21.93 8.35 -12.53
C GLU A 26 21.99 7.32 -11.39
N MET A 27 20.86 7.03 -10.76
CA MET A 27 20.79 6.03 -9.69
C MET A 27 21.09 4.62 -10.20
N GLU A 28 20.60 4.27 -11.40
CA GLU A 28 20.95 2.99 -12.04
C GLU A 28 22.44 2.91 -12.34
N ALA A 29 23.03 3.98 -12.88
CA ALA A 29 24.47 4.09 -13.11
C ALA A 29 25.29 3.94 -11.81
N ALA A 30 24.78 4.46 -10.69
CA ALA A 30 25.39 4.32 -9.37
C ALA A 30 25.23 2.90 -8.82
N GLY A 31 24.07 2.26 -9.01
CA GLY A 31 23.79 0.89 -8.62
C GLY A 31 24.74 -0.13 -9.26
N PHE A 32 25.20 0.10 -10.49
CA PHE A 32 26.23 -0.77 -11.10
C PHE A 32 27.56 -0.78 -10.35
N ARG A 33 27.86 0.29 -9.59
CA ARG A 33 29.13 0.44 -8.85
C ARG A 33 28.97 0.09 -7.37
N ASP A 34 27.77 0.23 -6.83
CA ASP A 34 27.42 -0.05 -5.43
C ASP A 34 26.44 -1.23 -5.34
N LYS A 35 26.95 -2.39 -4.94
CA LYS A 35 26.17 -3.62 -4.79
C LYS A 35 25.06 -3.52 -3.75
N GLU A 36 25.27 -2.73 -2.69
CA GLU A 36 24.28 -2.54 -1.63
C GLU A 36 23.10 -1.75 -2.20
N LEU A 37 23.39 -0.62 -2.88
CA LEU A 37 22.38 0.20 -3.53
C LEU A 37 21.58 -0.57 -4.60
N SER A 38 22.26 -1.34 -5.45
CA SER A 38 21.59 -2.16 -6.48
C SER A 38 20.66 -3.22 -5.86
N HIS A 39 21.07 -3.84 -4.75
CA HIS A 39 20.23 -4.80 -4.04
C HIS A 39 18.95 -4.14 -3.51
N ASP A 40 19.09 -2.98 -2.84
CA ASP A 40 17.96 -2.25 -2.28
C ASP A 40 16.99 -1.76 -3.38
N MET A 41 17.52 -1.17 -4.47
CA MET A 41 16.72 -0.74 -5.62
C MET A 41 15.92 -1.89 -6.22
N THR A 42 16.57 -3.04 -6.44
CA THR A 42 15.94 -4.20 -7.08
C THR A 42 14.86 -4.81 -6.18
N THR A 43 15.20 -5.08 -4.92
CA THR A 43 14.29 -5.75 -3.97
C THR A 43 13.08 -4.88 -3.65
N LEU A 44 13.27 -3.58 -3.46
CA LEU A 44 12.17 -2.68 -3.15
C LEU A 44 11.24 -2.49 -4.34
N ARG A 45 11.78 -2.33 -5.56
CA ARG A 45 10.98 -2.24 -6.79
C ARG A 45 10.13 -3.50 -7.02
N GLN A 46 10.74 -4.68 -6.88
CA GLN A 46 10.02 -5.96 -6.95
C GLN A 46 8.91 -6.06 -5.90
N THR A 47 9.17 -5.59 -4.68
CA THR A 47 8.18 -5.59 -3.60
C THR A 47 7.00 -4.67 -3.93
N VAL A 48 7.27 -3.46 -4.41
CA VAL A 48 6.23 -2.50 -4.82
C VAL A 48 5.41 -3.06 -5.98
N GLU A 49 6.05 -3.63 -7.00
CA GLU A 49 5.37 -4.28 -8.12
C GLU A 49 4.50 -5.45 -7.65
N LEU A 50 5.01 -6.28 -6.73
CA LEU A 50 4.23 -7.37 -6.15
C LEU A 50 3.02 -6.84 -5.39
N LEU A 51 3.16 -5.79 -4.58
CA LEU A 51 2.04 -5.19 -3.85
C LEU A 51 1.00 -4.56 -4.78
N ARG A 52 1.44 -3.94 -5.88
CA ARG A 52 0.55 -3.36 -6.91
C ARG A 52 -0.20 -4.42 -7.70
N THR A 53 0.42 -5.58 -7.94
CA THR A 53 -0.15 -6.68 -8.74
C THR A 53 -0.87 -7.74 -7.90
N THR A 54 -0.61 -7.80 -6.60
CA THR A 54 -1.30 -8.70 -5.68
C THR A 54 -2.79 -8.39 -5.73
N THR A 55 -3.59 -9.39 -6.08
CA THR A 55 -5.03 -9.27 -6.11
C THR A 55 -5.53 -8.89 -4.73
N ARG A 56 -6.08 -7.68 -4.63
CA ARG A 56 -6.79 -7.25 -3.42
C ARG A 56 -7.91 -8.27 -3.21
N THR A 57 -7.87 -8.97 -2.08
CA THR A 57 -8.97 -9.86 -1.73
C THR A 57 -10.14 -9.00 -1.30
N ASP A 58 -11.15 -8.89 -2.16
CA ASP A 58 -12.35 -8.16 -1.81
C ASP A 58 -13.13 -8.92 -0.74
N LEU A 59 -13.60 -8.19 0.26
CA LEU A 59 -14.54 -8.74 1.25
C LEU A 59 -15.90 -8.89 0.55
N THR A 60 -16.22 -10.12 0.14
CA THR A 60 -17.53 -10.47 -0.40
C THR A 60 -18.53 -10.79 0.70
N GLU A 61 -19.83 -10.71 0.41
CA GLU A 61 -20.88 -11.14 1.35
C GLU A 61 -20.69 -12.59 1.81
N GLU A 62 -20.30 -13.49 0.89
CA GLU A 62 -20.02 -14.89 1.21
C GLU A 62 -18.85 -15.03 2.19
N SER A 63 -17.76 -14.29 1.96
CA SER A 63 -16.61 -14.31 2.86
C SER A 63 -16.96 -13.76 4.25
N MET A 64 -17.81 -12.72 4.31
CA MET A 64 -18.33 -12.15 5.55
C MET A 64 -19.17 -13.16 6.32
N GLN A 65 -20.13 -13.82 5.67
CA GLN A 65 -20.95 -14.86 6.30
C GLN A 65 -20.09 -16.01 6.85
N ARG A 66 -19.09 -16.45 6.08
CA ARG A 66 -18.14 -17.49 6.50
C ARG A 66 -17.32 -17.07 7.72
N ILE A 67 -16.89 -15.81 7.77
CA ILE A 67 -16.18 -15.24 8.92
C ILE A 67 -17.08 -15.22 10.15
N LEU A 68 -18.33 -14.76 10.01
CA LEU A 68 -19.31 -14.72 11.10
C LEU A 68 -19.59 -16.13 11.66
N MET A 69 -19.81 -17.13 10.79
CA MET A 69 -20.00 -18.51 11.24
C MET A 69 -18.81 -19.04 12.06
N LYS A 70 -17.57 -18.74 11.64
CA LYS A 70 -16.35 -19.13 12.37
C LYS A 70 -16.21 -18.43 13.73
N LEU A 71 -16.77 -17.24 13.87
CA LEU A 71 -16.71 -16.49 15.13
C LEU A 71 -17.78 -16.99 16.10
N TYR A 72 -19.00 -17.24 15.60
CA TYR A 72 -20.06 -17.85 16.40
C TYR A 72 -19.69 -19.25 16.89
N SER A 73 -19.02 -20.08 16.06
CA SER A 73 -18.56 -21.40 16.50
C SER A 73 -17.49 -21.36 17.58
N ARG A 74 -16.83 -20.22 17.77
CA ARG A 74 -15.85 -19.97 18.85
C ARG A 74 -16.48 -19.28 20.06
N GLY A 75 -17.80 -19.10 20.08
CA GLY A 75 -18.53 -18.50 21.19
C GLY A 75 -18.39 -16.97 21.29
N VAL A 76 -17.93 -16.31 20.24
CA VAL A 76 -17.87 -14.84 20.20
C VAL A 76 -19.26 -14.31 19.86
N ASP A 77 -19.84 -13.50 20.76
CA ASP A 77 -21.09 -12.79 20.50
C ASP A 77 -20.80 -11.53 19.68
N ILE A 78 -21.11 -11.56 18.38
CA ILE A 78 -20.91 -10.46 17.45
C ILE A 78 -22.26 -9.91 17.07
N GLN A 79 -22.51 -8.67 17.45
CA GLN A 79 -23.64 -7.90 16.91
C GLN A 79 -23.15 -7.10 15.70
N PRO A 80 -23.45 -7.52 14.45
CA PRO A 80 -23.11 -6.74 13.28
C PRO A 80 -23.83 -5.39 13.39
N LYS A 81 -23.07 -4.30 13.47
CA LYS A 81 -23.64 -2.94 13.41
C LYS A 81 -24.18 -2.73 11.99
N ALA A 82 -25.50 -2.61 11.87
CA ALA A 82 -26.10 -2.17 10.62
C ALA A 82 -25.60 -0.76 10.28
N PRO A 83 -25.37 -0.44 8.99
CA PRO A 83 -25.10 0.94 8.59
C PRO A 83 -26.24 1.84 9.06
N GLU A 84 -25.91 3.00 9.65
CA GLU A 84 -26.93 3.92 10.15
C GLU A 84 -27.88 4.30 9.02
N PRO A 85 -29.21 4.24 9.24
CA PRO A 85 -30.18 4.59 8.21
C PRO A 85 -29.96 6.01 7.70
N MET A 86 -29.99 6.19 6.37
CA MET A 86 -29.75 7.48 5.70
C MET A 86 -30.62 8.63 6.21
N HIS A 87 -31.80 8.34 6.77
CA HIS A 87 -32.71 9.35 7.33
C HIS A 87 -32.23 9.97 8.66
N LEU A 88 -31.17 9.43 9.28
CA LEU A 88 -30.51 10.01 10.45
C LEU A 88 -29.30 10.88 10.08
N GLN A 89 -28.89 10.91 8.81
CA GLN A 89 -27.83 11.80 8.34
C GLN A 89 -28.42 13.20 8.12
N TYR A 90 -28.18 14.11 9.07
CA TYR A 90 -28.52 15.52 8.91
C TYR A 90 -27.81 16.10 7.68
N HIS A 91 -28.59 16.61 6.72
CA HIS A 91 -28.04 17.44 5.65
C HIS A 91 -27.46 18.71 6.26
N LEU A 92 -26.14 18.88 6.21
CA LEU A 92 -25.50 20.13 6.54
C LEU A 92 -25.95 21.20 5.53
N PRO A 93 -26.37 22.39 5.97
CA PRO A 93 -26.69 23.47 5.05
C PRO A 93 -25.40 23.90 4.33
N ILE A 94 -25.44 23.89 3.00
CA ILE A 94 -24.41 24.52 2.18
C ILE A 94 -24.60 26.03 2.38
N ALA A 95 -23.80 26.62 3.27
CA ALA A 95 -23.65 28.07 3.32
C ALA A 95 -22.84 28.49 2.09
N GLY A 96 -23.49 29.26 1.20
CA GLY A 96 -22.87 29.92 0.04
C GLY A 96 -22.17 31.21 0.41
#